data_AF-A0A9E5RU15-F1
#
_entry.id   AF-A0A9E5RU15-F1
#
_cell.length_a   1.000
_cell.length_b   1.000
_cell.length_c   1.000
_cell.angle_alpha   90.00
_cell.angle_beta   90.00
_cell.angle_gamma   90.00
#
_symmetry.space_group_name_H-M   'P 1'
#
loop_
_entity.id
_entity.type
_entity.pdbx_description
1 polymer ?
#
loop_
_entity_poly.entity_id
_entity_poly.type
_entity_poly.pdbx_seq_one_letter_code
_entity_poly.pdbx_strand_id
1 'polypeptide(L)'
;PSMYAVVPTVLDPTMAPDGKHTLWIEFFAPYQIAGAEGTGLNGTGWTDDLKNKVADRVIDKLADYAPNLKSSIIARHVESPAELGERLGAYKGNYYHIDMTLDQMIFMRPLPELANYKTPIQGLYLTGAGTHPGGSISGMPGRNCARVFLSSQRPIAQAVNKFKDSFAAVTRSMLGIV
;
A
#
# COMPACT_ATOMS: atom_id res chain seq x y z
N PRO A 1 -12.93 3.95 18.63
CA PRO A 1 -12.04 3.07 17.83
C PRO A 1 -10.77 3.84 17.49
N SER A 2 -9.62 3.17 17.35
CA SER A 2 -8.48 3.80 16.67
C SER A 2 -8.87 4.00 15.20
N MET A 3 -8.66 5.20 14.67
CA MET A 3 -8.99 5.56 13.29
C MET A 3 -8.01 6.59 12.78
N TYR A 4 -7.73 6.53 11.49
CA TYR A 4 -6.99 7.55 10.76
C TYR A 4 -8.00 8.37 9.95
N ALA A 5 -7.90 9.69 10.02
CA ALA A 5 -8.81 10.62 9.37
C ALA A 5 -8.02 11.64 8.55
N VAL A 6 -8.42 11.84 7.30
CA VAL A 6 -7.77 12.75 6.36
C VAL A 6 -8.80 13.67 5.72
N VAL A 7 -8.48 14.95 5.65
CA VAL A 7 -9.30 15.96 4.96
C VAL A 7 -8.51 16.51 3.78
N PRO A 8 -8.47 15.82 2.63
CA PRO A 8 -7.61 16.21 1.50
C PRO A 8 -7.95 17.59 0.94
N THR A 9 -9.20 18.03 1.09
CA THR A 9 -9.67 19.36 0.68
C THR A 9 -8.98 20.54 1.37
N VAL A 10 -8.25 20.30 2.45
CA VAL A 10 -7.38 21.34 3.05
C VAL A 10 -6.23 21.69 2.11
N LEU A 11 -5.73 20.73 1.34
CA LEU A 11 -4.67 20.92 0.35
C LEU A 11 -5.23 21.15 -1.06
N ASP A 12 -6.28 20.43 -1.43
CA ASP A 12 -6.92 20.53 -2.74
C ASP A 12 -8.44 20.75 -2.62
N PRO A 13 -8.90 22.02 -2.57
CA PRO A 13 -10.32 22.34 -2.45
C PRO A 13 -11.20 21.79 -3.58
N THR A 14 -10.63 21.40 -4.74
CA THR A 14 -11.39 20.87 -5.87
C THR A 14 -11.96 19.46 -5.62
N MET A 15 -11.51 18.79 -4.54
CA MET A 15 -11.99 17.48 -4.13
C MET A 15 -13.34 17.48 -3.40
N ALA A 16 -14.02 18.63 -3.32
CA ALA A 16 -15.40 18.74 -2.83
C ALA A 16 -16.12 19.94 -3.49
N PRO A 17 -17.46 19.99 -3.42
CA PRO A 17 -18.21 21.20 -3.78
C PRO A 17 -17.76 22.43 -2.97
N ASP A 18 -18.02 23.62 -3.50
CA ASP A 18 -17.67 24.89 -2.83
C ASP A 18 -18.17 24.96 -1.38
N GLY A 19 -17.26 25.29 -0.46
CA GLY A 19 -17.54 25.38 0.97
C GLY A 19 -17.78 24.03 1.67
N LYS A 20 -17.47 22.90 1.03
CA LYS A 20 -17.56 21.55 1.61
C LYS A 20 -16.17 20.92 1.76
N HIS A 21 -16.11 19.85 2.54
CA HIS A 21 -14.89 19.06 2.75
C HIS A 21 -15.15 17.60 2.48
N THR A 22 -14.15 16.92 1.94
CA THR A 22 -14.10 15.46 1.89
C THR A 22 -13.37 14.97 3.12
N LEU A 23 -13.97 14.04 3.86
CA LEU A 23 -13.37 13.39 5.03
C LEU A 23 -13.23 11.90 4.72
N TRP A 24 -11.99 11.43 4.64
CA TRP A 24 -11.69 10.00 4.51
C TRP A 24 -11.33 9.45 5.89
N ILE A 25 -11.94 8.32 6.26
CA ILE A 25 -11.67 7.63 7.51
C ILE A 25 -11.30 6.18 7.18
N GLU A 26 -10.22 5.70 7.77
CA GLU A 26 -9.83 4.29 7.73
C GLU A 26 -9.49 3.78 9.15
N PHE A 27 -9.67 2.48 9.36
CA PHE A 27 -9.30 1.80 10.60
C PHE A 27 -9.11 0.30 10.32
N PHE A 28 -8.43 -0.40 11.23
CA PHE A 28 -8.26 -1.84 11.12
C PHE A 28 -9.57 -2.57 11.36
N ALA A 29 -9.98 -3.37 10.38
CA ALA A 29 -11.17 -4.22 10.44
C ALA A 29 -10.78 -5.66 10.08
N PRO A 30 -11.37 -6.68 10.74
CA PRO A 30 -11.11 -8.06 10.36
C PRO A 30 -11.72 -8.35 8.99
N TYR A 31 -11.03 -9.15 8.17
CA TYR A 31 -11.60 -9.62 6.91
C TYR A 31 -12.80 -10.54 7.14
N GLN A 32 -12.70 -11.47 8.10
CA GLN A 32 -13.77 -12.38 8.49
C GLN A 32 -14.37 -11.95 9.84
N ILE A 33 -15.68 -11.77 9.90
CA ILE A 33 -16.41 -11.55 11.15
C ILE A 33 -16.61 -12.89 11.84
N ALA A 34 -16.09 -12.99 13.06
CA ALA A 34 -16.16 -14.21 13.86
C ALA A 34 -17.62 -14.59 14.17
N GLY A 35 -17.98 -15.84 13.90
CA GLY A 35 -19.32 -16.37 14.16
C GLY A 35 -20.39 -15.94 13.15
N ALA A 36 -19.98 -15.31 12.04
CA ALA A 36 -20.86 -14.89 10.95
C ALA A 36 -20.42 -15.49 9.59
N GLU A 37 -19.64 -16.58 9.63
CA GLU A 37 -19.18 -17.30 8.45
C GLU A 37 -20.35 -17.74 7.56
N GLY A 38 -20.18 -17.57 6.25
CA GLY A 38 -21.22 -17.91 5.27
C GLY A 38 -22.29 -16.83 5.08
N THR A 39 -22.22 -15.72 5.82
CA THR A 39 -23.10 -14.55 5.64
C THR A 39 -22.34 -13.39 5.01
N GLY A 40 -23.04 -12.37 4.49
CA GLY A 40 -22.42 -11.20 3.87
C GLY A 40 -21.69 -11.50 2.56
N LEU A 41 -20.98 -10.50 2.04
CA LEU A 41 -20.26 -10.63 0.77
C LEU A 41 -19.16 -11.69 0.88
N ASN A 42 -19.12 -12.64 -0.06
CA ASN A 42 -18.17 -13.76 -0.09
C ASN A 42 -18.11 -14.58 1.22
N GLY A 43 -19.18 -14.61 2.02
CA GLY A 43 -19.24 -15.35 3.28
C GLY A 43 -18.40 -14.74 4.43
N THR A 44 -17.95 -13.49 4.27
CA THR A 44 -17.06 -12.80 5.22
C THR A 44 -17.74 -12.31 6.49
N GLY A 45 -19.07 -12.39 6.56
CA GLY A 45 -19.89 -11.82 7.61
C GLY A 45 -20.14 -10.31 7.46
N TRP A 46 -19.50 -9.64 6.50
CA TRP A 46 -19.76 -8.24 6.19
C TRP A 46 -21.03 -8.11 5.33
N THR A 47 -22.15 -7.80 5.99
CA THR A 47 -23.40 -7.38 5.33
C THR A 47 -23.45 -5.86 5.18
N ASP A 48 -24.32 -5.37 4.28
CA ASP A 48 -24.57 -3.93 4.14
C ASP A 48 -25.07 -3.29 5.44
N ASP A 49 -25.90 -4.00 6.21
CA ASP A 49 -26.37 -3.53 7.51
C ASP A 49 -25.21 -3.44 8.53
N LEU A 50 -24.38 -4.47 8.62
CA LEU A 50 -23.25 -4.49 9.55
C LEU A 50 -22.23 -3.40 9.24
N LYS A 51 -21.83 -3.24 7.96
CA LYS A 51 -20.83 -2.23 7.58
C LYS A 51 -21.33 -0.81 7.88
N ASN A 52 -22.62 -0.53 7.63
CA ASN A 52 -23.22 0.76 7.96
C ASN A 52 -23.30 0.99 9.47
N LYS A 53 -23.68 -0.02 10.27
CA LYS A 53 -23.67 0.06 11.74
C LYS A 53 -22.27 0.33 12.30
N VAL A 54 -21.23 -0.26 11.71
CA VAL A 54 -19.84 0.03 12.10
C VAL A 54 -19.46 1.46 11.72
N ALA A 55 -19.81 1.93 10.52
CA ALA A 55 -19.57 3.32 10.11
C ALA A 55 -20.28 4.32 11.03
N ASP A 56 -21.53 4.05 11.42
CA ASP A 56 -22.28 4.90 12.37
C ASP A 56 -21.54 4.99 13.71
N ARG A 57 -21.02 3.88 14.25
CA ARG A 57 -20.20 3.89 15.49
C ARG A 57 -18.91 4.70 15.36
N VAL A 58 -18.28 4.69 14.19
CA VAL A 58 -17.07 5.48 13.91
C VAL A 58 -17.42 6.97 13.88
N ILE A 59 -18.49 7.34 13.17
CA ILE A 59 -18.99 8.72 13.11
C ILE A 59 -19.45 9.20 14.48
N ASP A 60 -20.15 8.37 15.25
CA ASP A 60 -20.57 8.67 16.62
C ASP A 60 -19.36 8.99 17.49
N LYS A 61 -18.30 8.19 17.40
CA LYS A 61 -17.08 8.44 18.16
C LYS A 61 -16.36 9.71 17.73
N LEU A 62 -16.34 10.02 16.44
CA LEU A 62 -15.72 11.24 15.94
C LEU A 62 -16.55 12.49 16.32
N ALA A 63 -17.87 12.35 16.44
CA ALA A 63 -18.77 13.42 16.86
C ALA A 63 -18.54 13.87 18.33
N ASP A 64 -17.95 13.02 19.18
CA ASP A 64 -17.47 13.43 20.50
C ASP A 64 -16.45 14.59 20.42
N TYR A 65 -15.71 14.69 19.31
CA TYR A 65 -14.69 15.71 19.08
C TYR A 65 -15.13 16.78 18.07
N ALA A 66 -16.04 16.44 17.15
CA ALA A 66 -16.62 17.33 16.16
C ALA A 66 -18.16 17.26 16.20
N PRO A 67 -18.83 17.96 17.12
CA PRO A 67 -20.26 17.77 17.40
C PRO A 67 -21.20 18.01 16.20
N ASN A 68 -20.80 18.89 15.29
CA ASN A 68 -21.56 19.20 14.07
C ASN A 68 -21.35 18.18 12.94
N LEU A 69 -20.49 17.17 13.13
CA LEU A 69 -20.12 16.22 12.08
C LEU A 69 -21.36 15.53 11.49
N LYS A 70 -22.23 14.96 12.33
CA LYS A 70 -23.37 14.16 11.88
C LYS A 70 -24.32 14.96 10.99
N SER A 71 -24.58 16.21 11.33
CA SER A 71 -25.45 17.12 10.56
C SER A 71 -24.76 17.72 9.33
N SER A 72 -23.43 17.59 9.21
CA SER A 72 -22.65 18.13 8.10
C SER A 72 -22.46 17.13 6.94
N ILE A 73 -22.84 15.86 7.13
CA ILE A 73 -22.71 14.81 6.12
C ILE A 73 -23.78 15.00 5.04
N ILE A 74 -23.36 15.40 3.84
CA ILE A 74 -24.25 15.52 2.67
C ILE A 74 -24.25 14.26 1.79
N ALA A 75 -23.19 13.46 1.89
CA ALA A 75 -23.03 12.19 1.18
C ALA A 75 -22.05 11.31 1.98
N ARG A 76 -22.22 9.99 1.90
CA ARG A 76 -21.30 9.02 2.50
C ARG A 76 -21.16 7.79 1.61
N HIS A 77 -19.96 7.23 1.59
CA HIS A 77 -19.68 5.92 1.01
C HIS A 77 -19.00 5.07 2.09
N VAL A 78 -19.47 3.83 2.25
CA VAL A 78 -18.95 2.89 3.24
C VAL A 78 -18.54 1.63 2.51
N GLU A 79 -17.28 1.26 2.67
CA GLU A 79 -16.69 0.09 2.01
C GLU A 79 -16.18 -0.90 3.08
N SER A 80 -16.60 -2.16 2.95
CA SER A 80 -16.11 -3.26 3.78
C SER A 80 -14.80 -3.86 3.22
N PRO A 81 -14.02 -4.61 4.02
CA PRO A 81 -12.83 -5.31 3.53
C PRO A 81 -13.11 -6.26 2.35
N ALA A 82 -14.30 -6.87 2.30
CA ALA A 82 -14.70 -7.74 1.20
C ALA A 82 -14.88 -6.95 -0.11
N GLU A 83 -15.59 -5.82 -0.06
CA GLU A 83 -15.79 -4.93 -1.21
C GLU A 83 -14.48 -4.32 -1.71
N LEU A 84 -13.63 -3.90 -0.77
CA LEU A 84 -12.28 -3.40 -1.08
C LEU A 84 -11.46 -4.47 -1.83
N GLY A 85 -11.60 -5.73 -1.43
CA GLY A 85 -10.97 -6.86 -2.10
C GLY A 85 -11.46 -7.07 -3.53
N GLU A 86 -12.77 -6.99 -3.78
CA GLU A 86 -13.34 -7.08 -5.13
C GLU A 86 -12.94 -5.91 -6.02
N ARG A 87 -13.00 -4.68 -5.49
CA ARG A 87 -12.69 -3.47 -6.26
C ARG A 87 -11.21 -3.40 -6.67
N LEU A 88 -10.30 -3.79 -5.78
CA LEU A 88 -8.86 -3.67 -6.01
C LEU A 88 -8.20 -4.96 -6.52
N GLY A 89 -8.90 -6.09 -6.48
CA GLY A 89 -8.26 -7.41 -6.63
C GLY A 89 -7.27 -7.70 -5.49
N ALA A 90 -7.44 -7.03 -4.34
CA ALA A 90 -6.58 -7.19 -3.18
C ALA A 90 -7.03 -8.39 -2.36
N TYR A 91 -6.14 -9.38 -2.19
CA TYR A 91 -6.46 -10.56 -1.40
C TYR A 91 -6.86 -10.16 0.02
N LYS A 92 -8.06 -10.62 0.41
CA LYS A 92 -8.67 -10.30 1.71
C LYS A 92 -8.75 -8.80 2.04
N GLY A 93 -8.85 -7.94 1.03
CA GLY A 93 -8.98 -6.49 1.21
C GLY A 93 -7.74 -5.80 1.78
N ASN A 94 -6.59 -6.47 1.84
CA ASN A 94 -5.36 -5.84 2.31
C ASN A 94 -4.74 -5.02 1.17
N TYR A 95 -4.90 -3.70 1.21
CA TYR A 95 -4.33 -2.79 0.20
C TYR A 95 -2.80 -2.66 0.29
N TYR A 96 -2.17 -3.15 1.36
CA TYR A 96 -0.73 -3.37 1.40
C TYR A 96 -0.33 -4.66 0.65
N HIS A 97 -1.27 -5.51 0.24
CA HIS A 97 -1.14 -6.84 -0.38
C HIS A 97 -0.69 -7.97 0.56
N ILE A 98 0.17 -7.66 1.53
CA ILE A 98 0.70 -8.57 2.55
C ILE A 98 0.72 -7.81 3.87
N ASP A 99 0.61 -8.49 5.00
CA ASP A 99 0.59 -7.84 6.31
C ASP A 99 1.89 -7.07 6.57
N MET A 100 1.81 -6.18 7.55
CA MET A 100 2.89 -5.28 7.97
C MET A 100 3.48 -5.76 9.31
N THR A 101 3.63 -7.08 9.47
CA THR A 101 4.32 -7.68 10.61
C THR A 101 5.84 -7.61 10.43
N LEU A 102 6.61 -7.75 11.51
CA LEU A 102 8.08 -7.63 11.46
C LEU A 102 8.72 -8.63 10.48
N ASP A 103 8.14 -9.82 10.36
CA ASP A 103 8.54 -10.89 9.45
C ASP A 103 8.00 -10.73 8.01
N GLN A 104 7.18 -9.71 7.74
CA GLN A 104 6.63 -9.41 6.42
C GLN A 104 6.98 -7.98 5.93
N MET A 105 8.04 -7.40 6.50
CA MET A 105 8.53 -6.06 6.16
C MET A 105 9.96 -6.06 5.60
N ILE A 106 10.31 -4.97 4.91
CA ILE A 106 11.63 -4.71 4.35
C ILE A 106 12.12 -5.89 3.50
N PHE A 107 13.22 -6.55 3.87
CA PHE A 107 13.86 -7.59 3.09
C PHE A 107 13.21 -8.97 3.30
N MET A 108 12.27 -9.08 4.23
CA MET A 108 11.42 -10.27 4.38
C MET A 108 10.15 -10.19 3.51
N ARG A 109 9.94 -9.09 2.78
CA ARG A 109 8.75 -8.84 1.96
C ARG A 109 8.98 -9.09 0.46
N PRO A 110 8.20 -9.96 -0.22
CA PRO A 110 7.12 -10.80 0.32
C PRO A 110 7.63 -12.07 1.03
N LEU A 111 8.79 -12.53 0.60
CA LEU A 111 9.61 -13.60 1.17
C LEU A 111 11.07 -13.19 0.93
N PRO A 112 12.03 -13.61 1.76
CA PRO A 112 13.45 -13.28 1.59
C PRO A 112 13.99 -13.60 0.18
N GLU A 113 13.56 -14.71 -0.39
CA GLU A 113 13.99 -15.21 -1.71
C GLU A 113 13.51 -14.31 -2.86
N LEU A 114 12.41 -13.59 -2.66
CA LEU A 114 11.75 -12.75 -3.65
C LEU A 114 11.94 -11.25 -3.40
N ALA A 115 12.56 -10.87 -2.28
CA ALA A 115 12.80 -9.46 -1.92
C ALA A 115 13.78 -8.74 -2.88
N ASN A 116 14.46 -9.51 -3.74
CA ASN A 116 15.32 -9.01 -4.80
C ASN A 116 14.58 -8.72 -6.13
N TYR A 117 13.24 -8.76 -6.13
CA TYR A 117 12.34 -8.50 -7.27
C TYR A 117 12.38 -9.55 -8.39
N LYS A 118 13.19 -10.61 -8.28
CA LYS A 118 13.21 -11.71 -9.24
C LYS A 118 12.31 -12.83 -8.75
N THR A 119 11.75 -13.58 -9.69
CA THR A 119 11.02 -14.83 -9.40
C THR A 119 11.81 -16.04 -9.90
N PRO A 120 11.45 -17.27 -9.50
CA PRO A 120 12.02 -18.48 -10.09
C PRO A 120 11.73 -18.65 -11.59
N ILE A 121 10.75 -17.92 -12.13
CA ILE A 121 10.40 -17.95 -13.54
C ILE A 121 11.29 -16.94 -14.28
N GLN A 122 12.07 -17.45 -15.24
CA GLN A 122 12.97 -16.60 -16.03
C GLN A 122 12.20 -15.51 -16.77
N GLY A 123 12.66 -14.27 -16.63
CA GLY A 123 12.03 -13.10 -17.26
C GLY A 123 10.82 -12.54 -16.52
N LEU A 124 10.38 -13.17 -15.43
CA LEU A 124 9.28 -12.68 -14.59
C LEU A 124 9.84 -11.99 -13.33
N TYR A 125 9.37 -10.76 -13.11
CA TYR A 125 9.75 -9.90 -12.00
C TYR A 125 8.53 -9.54 -11.15
N LEU A 126 8.75 -9.37 -9.85
CA LEU A 126 7.70 -9.04 -8.90
C LEU A 126 7.87 -7.61 -8.38
N THR A 127 6.78 -6.84 -8.34
CA THR A 127 6.78 -5.46 -7.84
C THR A 127 5.41 -5.09 -7.25
N GLY A 128 5.31 -3.87 -6.70
CA GLY A 128 4.10 -3.33 -6.08
C GLY A 128 4.16 -3.34 -4.55
N ALA A 129 3.04 -2.97 -3.92
CA ALA A 129 2.94 -2.81 -2.45
C ALA A 129 3.30 -4.08 -1.66
N GLY A 130 3.16 -5.26 -2.27
CA GLY A 130 3.56 -6.54 -1.69
C GLY A 130 5.06 -6.84 -1.70
N THR A 131 5.92 -5.93 -2.17
CA THR A 131 7.37 -6.17 -2.29
C THR A 131 8.20 -5.17 -1.49
N HIS A 132 9.48 -5.46 -1.29
CA HIS A 132 10.43 -4.56 -0.65
C HIS A 132 10.34 -3.13 -1.21
N PRO A 133 10.47 -2.07 -0.36
CA PRO A 133 10.69 -2.11 1.09
C PRO A 133 9.41 -2.25 1.93
N GLY A 134 8.24 -2.00 1.36
CA GLY A 134 6.99 -1.94 2.10
C GLY A 134 5.83 -1.54 1.21
N GLY A 135 4.62 -1.68 1.75
CA GLY A 135 3.42 -1.32 1.01
C GLY A 135 3.15 0.20 0.93
N SER A 136 1.90 0.53 0.61
CA SER A 136 1.46 1.89 0.25
C SER A 136 2.03 2.42 -1.07
N ILE A 137 1.70 3.66 -1.41
CA ILE A 137 1.96 4.32 -2.68
C ILE A 137 3.31 5.06 -2.63
N SER A 138 4.41 4.32 -2.42
CA SER A 138 5.75 4.92 -2.30
C SER A 138 6.50 5.07 -3.63
N GLY A 139 6.11 4.30 -4.66
CA GLY A 139 6.83 4.19 -5.94
C GLY A 139 8.21 3.49 -5.84
N MET A 140 8.69 3.19 -4.63
CA MET A 140 9.99 2.54 -4.42
C MET A 140 10.05 1.12 -5.00
N PRO A 141 9.04 0.25 -4.80
CA PRO A 141 9.08 -1.09 -5.35
C PRO A 141 9.20 -1.12 -6.88
N GLY A 142 8.45 -0.26 -7.57
CA GLY A 142 8.49 -0.14 -9.03
C GLY A 142 9.86 0.32 -9.51
N ARG A 143 10.40 1.38 -8.90
CA ARG A 143 11.75 1.88 -9.20
C ARG A 143 12.81 0.81 -9.02
N ASN A 144 12.77 0.07 -7.91
CA ASN A 144 13.78 -0.93 -7.59
C ASN A 144 13.70 -2.13 -8.53
N CYS A 145 12.49 -2.64 -8.79
CA CYS A 145 12.26 -3.70 -9.77
C CYS A 145 12.79 -3.29 -11.16
N ALA A 146 12.48 -2.08 -11.62
CA ALA A 146 12.99 -1.57 -12.90
C ALA A 146 14.52 -1.54 -12.96
N ARG A 147 15.20 -1.19 -11.86
CA ARG A 147 16.68 -1.23 -11.80
C ARG A 147 17.24 -2.65 -11.87
N VAL A 148 16.57 -3.62 -11.23
CA VAL A 148 16.96 -5.03 -11.29
C VAL A 148 16.73 -5.60 -12.69
N PHE A 149 15.61 -5.26 -13.32
CA PHE A 149 15.34 -5.61 -14.71
C PHE A 149 16.43 -5.04 -15.63
N LEU A 150 16.67 -3.72 -15.59
CA LEU A 150 17.66 -3.08 -16.45
C LEU A 150 19.08 -3.61 -16.24
N SER A 151 19.46 -4.00 -15.02
CA SER A 151 20.77 -4.60 -14.77
C SER A 151 20.89 -6.00 -15.36
N SER A 152 19.81 -6.79 -15.36
CA SER A 152 19.77 -8.12 -15.98
C SER A 152 19.92 -8.11 -17.50
N GLN A 153 19.54 -7.01 -18.16
CA GLN A 153 19.60 -6.86 -19.62
C GLN A 153 20.96 -6.40 -20.12
N ARG A 154 21.89 -6.00 -19.24
CA ARG A 154 23.18 -5.47 -19.67
C ARG A 154 24.11 -6.59 -20.16
N PRO A 155 24.72 -6.43 -21.35
CA PRO A 155 25.75 -7.36 -21.80
C PRO A 155 26.91 -7.44 -20.80
N ILE A 156 27.48 -8.64 -20.63
CA ILE A 156 28.65 -8.88 -19.76
C ILE A 156 29.80 -7.92 -20.09
N ALA A 157 29.99 -7.60 -21.38
CA ALA A 157 31.00 -6.63 -21.83
C ALA A 157 30.82 -5.24 -21.20
N GLN A 158 29.59 -4.75 -21.04
CA GLN A 158 29.33 -3.47 -20.39
C GLN A 158 29.59 -3.53 -18.87
N ALA A 159 29.32 -4.66 -18.23
CA ALA A 159 29.64 -4.86 -16.81
C ALA A 159 31.16 -4.85 -16.58
N VAL A 160 31.93 -5.53 -17.45
CA VAL A 160 33.40 -5.56 -17.40
C VAL A 160 33.99 -4.16 -17.62
N ASN A 161 33.49 -3.40 -18.60
CA ASN A 161 33.96 -2.04 -18.85
C ASN A 161 33.70 -1.13 -17.65
N LYS A 162 32.51 -1.22 -17.05
CA LYS A 162 32.19 -0.41 -15.86
C LYS A 162 33.05 -0.77 -14.65
N PHE A 163 33.41 -2.04 -14.47
CA PHE A 163 34.36 -2.46 -13.45
C PHE A 163 35.75 -1.87 -13.69
N LYS A 164 36.24 -1.92 -14.94
CA LYS A 164 37.51 -1.28 -15.31
C LYS A 164 37.50 0.21 -15.02
N ASP A 165 36.42 0.91 -15.38
CA ASP A 165 36.28 2.34 -15.15
C ASP A 165 36.25 2.69 -13.65
N SER A 166 35.49 1.95 -12.85
CA SER A 166 35.45 2.12 -11.39
C SER A 166 36.81 1.84 -10.75
N PHE A 167 37.50 0.77 -11.17
CA PHE A 167 38.84 0.45 -10.66
C PHE A 167 39.85 1.55 -11.04
N ALA A 168 39.82 2.02 -12.29
CA ALA A 168 40.65 3.12 -12.76
C ALA A 168 40.36 4.47 -12.06
N ALA A 169 39.13 4.70 -11.63
CA ALA A 169 38.76 5.87 -10.84
C ALA A 169 39.30 5.77 -9.40
N VAL A 170 39.19 4.59 -8.78
CA VAL A 170 39.75 4.33 -7.44
C VAL A 170 41.28 4.44 -7.45
N THR A 171 41.97 3.85 -8.42
CA THR A 171 43.43 3.95 -8.52
C THR A 171 43.90 5.38 -8.78
N ARG A 172 43.22 6.14 -9.65
CA ARG A 172 43.51 7.58 -9.82
C ARG A 172 43.33 8.37 -8.54
N SER A 173 42.25 8.12 -7.79
CA SER A 173 42.00 8.76 -6.50
C SER A 173 43.06 8.40 -5.45
N MET A 174 43.55 7.15 -5.41
CA MET A 174 44.59 6.72 -4.46
C MET A 174 45.99 7.20 -4.84
N LEU A 175 46.27 7.38 -6.13
CA LEU A 175 47.57 7.82 -6.65
C LEU A 175 47.70 9.35 -6.74
N GLY A 176 46.68 10.10 -6.35
CA GLY A 176 46.71 11.57 -6.33
C GLY A 176 46.81 12.22 -7.73
N ILE A 177 46.48 11.48 -8.79
CA ILE A 177 46.47 11.98 -10.16
C ILE A 177 45.06 12.51 -10.43
N VAL A 178 44.85 13.80 -10.17
CA VAL A 178 43.66 14.57 -10.60
C VAL A 178 43.87 15.01 -12.05
#